data_AF-A0A6C0JL43-F1
#
_entry.id   AF-A0A6C0JL43-F1
#
_cell.length_a   1.000
_cell.length_b   1.000
_cell.length_c   1.000
_cell.angle_alpha   90.00
_cell.angle_beta   90.00
_cell.angle_gamma   90.00
#
_symmetry.space_group_name_H-M   'P 1'
#
loop_
_entity.id
_entity.type
_entity.pdbx_description
1 polymer ?
#
loop_
_entity_poly.entity_id
_entity_poly.type
_entity_poly.pdbx_seq_one_letter_code
_entity_poly.pdbx_strand_id
1 'polypeptide(L)' 'MPEYVIRYQGRWFTINPRPYEPERQTTDVAWLQVKEGVSAEEAYRRWYEKQRRISHLFQQCSGLSRPSSS' A
#
# COMPACT_ATOMS: atom_id res chain seq x y z
N MET A 1 -2.82 -4.04 -19.75
CA MET A 1 -3.04 -3.08 -18.65
C MET A 1 -2.16 -1.87 -18.93
N PRO A 2 -2.59 -0.64 -18.64
CA PRO A 2 -1.74 0.54 -18.88
C PRO A 2 -0.49 0.46 -18.01
N GLU A 3 0.67 0.68 -18.61
CA GLU A 3 1.93 0.88 -17.88
C GLU A 3 1.98 2.32 -17.38
N TYR A 4 2.40 2.51 -16.13
CA TYR A 4 2.55 3.85 -15.55
C TYR A 4 4.03 4.21 -15.51
N VAL A 5 4.33 5.44 -15.94
CA VAL A 5 5.69 5.96 -15.90
C VAL A 5 5.74 7.10 -14.90
N ILE A 6 6.67 7.02 -13.95
CA ILE A 6 6.88 8.06 -12.94
C ILE A 6 8.33 8.55 -12.96
N ARG A 7 8.51 9.83 -12.61
CA ARG A 7 9.83 10.44 -12.46
C ARG A 7 10.10 10.71 -10.98
N TYR A 8 11.18 10.17 -10.45
CA TYR A 8 11.59 10.36 -9.06
C TYR A 8 13.10 10.55 -8.96
N GLN A 9 13.55 11.59 -8.25
CA GLN A 9 14.97 11.94 -8.10
C GLN A 9 15.75 11.98 -9.44
N GLY A 10 15.11 12.50 -10.49
CA GLY A 10 15.71 12.60 -11.83
C GLY A 10 15.77 11.28 -12.62
N ARG A 11 15.36 10.15 -12.02
CA ARG A 11 15.27 8.84 -12.68
C ARG A 11 13.84 8.55 -13.11
N TRP A 12 13.70 7.83 -14.22
CA TRP A 12 12.42 7.34 -14.73
C TRP A 12 12.19 5.91 -14.26
N PHE A 13 10.99 5.61 -13.81
CA PHE A 13 10.58 4.28 -13.36
C PHE A 13 9.31 3.87 -14.09
N THR A 14 9.29 2.65 -14.60
CA THR A 14 8.12 2.03 -15.21
C THR A 14 7.49 1.08 -14.20
N ILE A 15 6.19 1.24 -13.98
CA ILE A 15 5.39 0.46 -13.05
C ILE A 15 4.49 -0.46 -13.85
N ASN A 16 4.67 -1.76 -13.63
CA ASN A 16 3.90 -2.80 -14.27
C ASN A 16 2.87 -3.37 -13.29
N PRO A 17 1.58 -2.96 -13.37
CA PRO A 17 0.53 -3.49 -12.52
C PRO A 17 0.34 -4.98 -12.75
N ARG A 18 0.05 -5.71 -11.66
CA ARG A 18 -0.42 -7.10 -11.78
C ARG A 18 -1.86 -7.12 -12.30
N PRO A 19 -2.25 -8.15 -13.06
CA PRO A 19 -3.62 -8.27 -13.53
C PRO A 19 -4.58 -8.38 -12.34
N TYR A 20 -5.70 -7.66 -12.43
CA TYR A 20 -6.76 -7.59 -11.40
C TYR A 20 -6.32 -6.99 -10.06
N GLU A 21 -5.17 -6.31 -10.03
CA GLU A 21 -4.73 -5.56 -8.87
C GLU A 21 -5.42 -4.18 -8.83
N PRO A 22 -5.87 -3.72 -7.64
CA PRO A 22 -6.35 -2.35 -7.49
C PRO A 22 -5.25 -1.34 -7.78
N GLU A 23 -5.57 -0.27 -8.50
CA GLU A 23 -4.62 0.79 -8.88
C GLU A 23 -3.89 1.40 -7.67
N ARG A 24 -4.60 1.59 -6.55
CA ARG A 24 -4.01 2.05 -5.28
C ARG A 24 -2.93 1.11 -4.77
N GLN A 25 -3.19 -0.20 -4.79
CA GLN A 25 -2.22 -1.19 -4.35
C GLN A 25 -0.98 -1.15 -5.25
N THR A 26 -1.16 -1.15 -6.57
CA THR A 26 -0.05 -1.02 -7.52
C THR A 26 0.79 0.22 -7.22
N THR A 27 0.15 1.37 -7.03
CA THR A 27 0.81 2.66 -6.80
C THR A 27 1.59 2.65 -5.49
N ASP A 28 0.99 2.18 -4.41
CA ASP A 28 1.63 2.11 -3.10
C ASP A 28 2.85 1.18 -3.12
N VAL A 29 2.73 0.01 -3.75
CA VAL A 29 3.81 -0.98 -3.85
C VAL A 29 4.94 -0.45 -4.73
N ALA A 30 4.62 0.19 -5.85
CA ALA A 30 5.62 0.83 -6.70
C ALA A 30 6.37 1.94 -5.98
N TRP A 31 5.66 2.74 -5.18
CA TRP A 31 6.26 3.81 -4.40
C TRP A 31 7.22 3.30 -3.33
N LEU A 32 6.88 2.19 -2.66
CA LEU A 32 7.77 1.50 -1.73
C LEU A 32 9.06 1.05 -2.42
N GLN A 33 8.96 0.43 -3.60
CA GLN A 33 10.13 0.03 -4.37
C GLN A 33 11.03 1.21 -4.73
N VAL A 34 10.43 2.30 -5.23
CA VAL A 34 11.17 3.49 -5.69
C VAL A 34 11.83 4.23 -4.53
N LYS A 35 11.14 4.37 -3.39
CA LYS A 35 11.68 5.10 -2.24
C LYS A 35 12.69 4.29 -1.42
N GLU A 36 12.40 3.02 -1.19
CA GLU A 36 13.18 2.19 -0.28
C GLU A 36 14.23 1.36 -1.02
N GLY A 37 14.19 1.33 -2.36
CA GLY A 37 15.13 0.55 -3.17
C GLY A 37 15.00 -0.96 -2.96
N VAL A 38 13.81 -1.42 -2.58
CA VAL A 38 13.52 -2.84 -2.28
C VAL A 38 12.99 -3.58 -3.50
N SER A 39 13.08 -4.91 -3.50
CA SER A 39 12.47 -5.74 -4.53
C SER A 39 10.94 -5.65 -4.50
N ALA A 40 10.30 -6.01 -5.60
CA ALA A 40 8.84 -6.09 -5.68
C ALA A 40 8.26 -7.01 -4.61
N GLU A 41 8.84 -8.21 -4.39
CA GLU A 41 8.33 -9.15 -3.39
C GLU A 41 8.37 -8.56 -1.96
N GLU A 42 9.45 -7.88 -1.62
CA GLU A 42 9.62 -7.25 -0.32
C GLU A 42 8.65 -6.08 -0.14
N ALA A 43 8.46 -5.25 -1.17
CA ALA A 43 7.47 -4.17 -1.16
C ALA A 43 6.05 -4.69 -0.95
N TYR A 44 5.68 -5.78 -1.62
CA TYR A 44 4.38 -6.44 -1.41
C TYR A 44 4.22 -6.92 0.02
N ARG A 45 5.24 -7.59 0.58
CA ARG A 45 5.21 -8.09 1.95
C ARG A 45 4.96 -6.96 2.95
N ARG A 46 5.71 -5.86 2.84
CA ARG A 46 5.57 -4.67 3.70
C ARG A 46 4.21 -4.02 3.56
N TRP A 47 3.69 -3.92 2.33
CA TRP A 47 2.37 -3.36 2.10
C TRP A 47 1.28 -4.18 2.79
N TYR A 48 1.30 -5.51 2.63
CA TYR A 48 0.33 -6.40 3.30
C TYR A 48 0.45 -6.39 4.83
N GLU A 49 1.67 -6.29 5.38
CA GLU A 49 1.88 -6.12 6.83
C GLU A 49 1.26 -4.81 7.34
N LYS A 50 1.47 -3.72 6.61
CA LYS A 50 0.88 -2.42 6.93
C LYS A 50 -0.65 -2.47 6.89
N GLN A 51 -1.23 -3.07 5.86
CA GLN A 51 -2.70 -3.21 5.74
C GLN A 51 -3.28 -4.04 6.90
N ARG A 52 -2.64 -5.15 7.27
CA ARG A 52 -3.07 -5.97 8.42
C ARG A 52 -3.06 -5.20 9.72
N ARG A 53 -1.99 -4.41 9.97
CA ARG A 53 -1.89 -3.58 11.18
C ARG A 53 -2.97 -2.49 11.23
N ILE A 54 -3.23 -1.84 10.10
CA ILE A 54 -4.29 -0.83 9.96
C ILE A 54 -5.65 -1.46 10.24
N SER A 55 -5.95 -2.61 9.63
CA SER A 55 -7.19 -3.35 9.86
C SER A 55 -7.37 -3.73 11.33
N HIS A 56 -6.30 -4.18 12.00
CA HIS A 56 -6.35 -4.52 13.42
C HIS A 56 -6.64 -3.30 14.30
N LEU A 57 -6.00 -2.16 14.03
CA LEU A 57 -6.25 -0.91 14.74
C LEU A 57 -7.70 -0.44 14.57
N PHE A 58 -8.23 -0.48 13.34
CA PHE A 58 -9.61 -0.08 13.09
C PHE A 58 -10.63 -0.96 13.83
N GLN A 59 -10.39 -2.27 13.90
CA GLN A 59 -11.25 -3.19 14.69
C GLN A 59 -11.26 -2.83 16.18
N GLN A 60 -10.10 -2.48 16.75
CA GLN A 60 -9.99 -2.06 18.15
C GLN A 60 -10.73 -0.74 18.43
N CYS A 61 -10.59 0.26 17.55
CA CYS A 61 -11.26 1.55 17.72
C CYS A 61 -12.78 1.46 17.51
N SER A 62 -13.27 0.58 16.61
CA SER A 62 -14.70 0.37 16.41
C SER A 62 -15.43 -0.26 17.62
N GLY A 63 -14.69 -0.83 18.58
CA GLY A 63 -15.25 -1.35 19.83
C GLY A 63 -15.48 -0.28 20.92
N LEU A 64 -14.94 0.93 20.77
CA LEU A 64 -15.00 2.00 21.78
C LEU A 64 -16.15 2.99 21.59
N SER A 65 -17.03 2.76 20.61
CA SER A 65 -18.13 3.67 20.26
C SER A 65 -19.49 3.22 20.81
N ARG A 66 -19.59 3.01 22.12
CA ARG A 66 -20.89 3.06 22.82
C ARG A 66 -20.70 3.80 24.15
N PRO A 67 -21.04 5.10 24.23
CA PRO A 67 -21.28 5.69 25.55
C PRO A 67 -22.53 5.02 26.11
N SER A 68 -22.37 4.27 27.20
CA SER A 68 -23.48 3.80 28.02
C SER A 68 -24.17 5.04 28.56
N SER A 69 -25.31 5.40 27.98
CA SER A 69 -26.23 6.37 28.56
C SER A 69 -26.86 5.75 29.82
N SER A 70 -26.42 6.22 30.98
CA SER A 70 -27.08 6.05 32.29
C SER A 70 -27.47 7.41 32.84
#